data_AF-A0A250ITE2-F1
#
_entry.id   AF-A0A250ITE2-F1
#
_cell.length_a   1.000
_cell.length_b   1.000
_cell.length_c   1.000
_cell.angle_alpha   90.00
_cell.angle_beta   90.00
_cell.angle_gamma   90.00
#
_symmetry.space_group_name_H-M   'P 1'
#
loop_
_entity.id
_entity.type
_entity.pdbx_description
1 polymer ?
#
loop_
_entity_poly.entity_id
_entity_poly.type
_entity_poly.pdbx_seq_one_letter_code
_entity_poly.pdbx_strand_id
1 'polypeptide(L)'
;MSEKDTKHPVRRGRQASAGMGADDDMLAPSSDPDSLPPGTDSGGTSDRTAVFRVRPGAQEPAQRPEPEEPPSPEATVIRMRPERPEPEEPPSPEATVIRMRPDPPAAKASAKAPARPARPEVPLHEKETLPPATASLARSEPRSPVSAARPEPRVPVKAAATGRAMAPRASGAGASAGLSAAEKARRRREAGETLGGQLALWWSDMSPQGKALVGLLSAGFVVGMFAALFIVFRPKIEQSFKGDEPEVLGVATLRDSFGLGEGVDWDAADMKSFNFDFVSPTRAVAVIRYHASGIAKDEVSISVNAVNVGWVPPDTVNTAEREVQQILTPSMLKRGEINKIVFDNVRNPPGQDSWRIWNLRLEVIPVPNLSPEELLESARTAATRARTYYDRRAVGPENLLLAWENYRSAWITLEALDDKPDLYGDVRHMLAEISVELDRKCGQLLLDFQRNIQFKDMTKAALVLEEINRAFPTTSHRCHNLSLEKANQYEL
;
A
#
# COMPACT_ATOMS: atom_id res chain seq x y z
N MET A 1 36.40 60.69 -4.02
CA MET A 1 36.89 60.03 -2.79
C MET A 1 36.12 58.73 -2.65
N SER A 2 36.62 57.53 -2.87
CA SER A 2 37.99 57.01 -2.97
C SER A 2 38.00 55.87 -3.99
N GLU A 3 38.95 55.93 -4.92
CA GLU A 3 39.37 54.84 -5.80
C GLU A 3 40.04 53.73 -4.98
N LYS A 4 39.81 52.47 -5.37
CA LYS A 4 40.81 51.41 -5.18
C LYS A 4 40.86 50.49 -6.41
N ASP A 5 41.92 50.73 -7.17
CA ASP A 5 42.61 49.86 -8.09
C ASP A 5 42.73 48.39 -7.62
N THR A 6 42.62 47.44 -8.54
CA THR A 6 43.50 46.26 -8.51
C THR A 6 43.73 45.67 -9.90
N LYS A 7 45.01 45.62 -10.28
CA LYS A 7 45.60 45.12 -11.53
C LYS A 7 45.73 43.59 -11.55
N HIS A 8 45.45 43.01 -12.72
CA HIS A 8 46.12 41.92 -13.48
C HIS A 8 46.87 40.75 -12.76
N PRO A 9 46.80 39.51 -13.31
CA PRO A 9 47.61 39.18 -14.50
C PRO A 9 46.98 38.28 -15.57
N VAL A 10 47.34 38.60 -16.82
CA VAL A 10 47.18 37.81 -18.03
C VAL A 10 48.15 36.64 -18.02
N ARG A 11 47.66 35.41 -18.20
CA ARG A 11 48.50 34.22 -18.40
C ARG A 11 48.30 33.67 -19.82
N ARG A 12 49.35 33.82 -20.64
CA ARG A 12 49.51 33.16 -21.95
C ARG A 12 49.69 31.65 -21.76
N GLY A 13 49.03 30.86 -22.61
CA GLY A 13 49.30 29.44 -22.81
C GLY A 13 49.00 29.03 -24.25
N ARG A 14 50.08 28.77 -25.01
CA ARG A 14 50.12 28.17 -26.35
C ARG A 14 49.96 26.64 -26.25
N GLN A 15 49.28 26.02 -27.22
CA GLN A 15 49.54 24.73 -27.90
C GLN A 15 48.27 24.42 -28.72
N ALA A 16 48.21 24.34 -30.06
CA ALA A 16 48.99 23.67 -31.10
C ALA A 16 48.83 22.14 -31.14
N SER A 17 47.86 21.67 -31.96
CA SER A 17 47.79 20.36 -32.66
C SER A 17 46.40 20.26 -33.33
N ALA A 18 46.22 20.39 -34.65
CA ALA A 18 46.61 19.51 -35.77
C ALA A 18 45.68 18.28 -35.94
N GLY A 19 45.08 18.15 -37.13
CA GLY A 19 44.29 17.00 -37.63
C GLY A 19 42.95 17.46 -38.24
N MET A 20 42.82 17.74 -39.55
CA MET A 20 42.66 16.78 -40.68
C MET A 20 41.63 15.68 -40.33
N GLY A 21 40.55 15.44 -41.08
CA GLY A 21 40.06 15.95 -42.36
C GLY A 21 38.87 15.11 -42.83
N ALA A 22 38.36 15.47 -44.01
CA ALA A 22 37.56 14.68 -44.95
C ALA A 22 36.08 14.39 -44.60
N ASP A 23 35.25 15.20 -45.25
CA ASP A 23 34.14 14.75 -46.12
C ASP A 23 34.16 13.26 -46.48
N ASP A 24 33.03 12.59 -46.32
CA ASP A 24 32.56 11.62 -47.32
C ASP A 24 31.03 11.47 -47.21
N ASP A 25 30.37 11.89 -48.28
CA ASP A 25 29.09 11.38 -48.72
C ASP A 25 29.12 9.84 -48.73
N MET A 26 27.96 9.19 -48.56
CA MET A 26 27.49 8.12 -49.46
C MET A 26 26.26 7.40 -48.86
N LEU A 27 25.13 7.63 -49.55
CA LEU A 27 24.19 6.64 -50.05
C LEU A 27 23.47 5.69 -49.08
N ALA A 28 22.16 5.86 -49.07
CA ALA A 28 21.16 4.86 -48.67
C ALA A 28 21.25 3.56 -49.50
N PRO A 29 20.82 2.42 -48.94
CA PRO A 29 20.37 1.30 -49.74
C PRO A 29 18.84 1.28 -49.82
N SER A 30 18.35 1.56 -51.04
CA SER A 30 17.12 0.98 -51.58
C SER A 30 17.37 -0.48 -51.95
N SER A 31 16.46 -1.39 -51.56
CA SER A 31 16.32 -2.67 -52.24
C SER A 31 14.90 -3.20 -52.08
N ASP A 32 14.34 -3.51 -53.24
CA ASP A 32 12.97 -3.86 -53.59
C ASP A 32 12.42 -5.17 -52.97
N PRO A 33 11.08 -5.33 -53.02
CA PRO A 33 10.37 -6.56 -52.71
C PRO A 33 10.23 -7.44 -53.97
N ASP A 34 10.60 -8.71 -53.92
CA ASP A 34 10.01 -9.79 -54.74
C ASP A 34 10.78 -11.10 -54.53
N SER A 35 10.11 -12.10 -53.95
CA SER A 35 10.47 -13.53 -54.09
C SER A 35 9.32 -14.41 -53.58
N LEU A 36 8.42 -14.75 -54.50
CA LEU A 36 7.56 -15.94 -54.40
C LEU A 36 8.41 -17.20 -54.61
N PRO A 37 8.13 -18.31 -53.91
CA PRO A 37 8.42 -19.63 -54.42
C PRO A 37 7.15 -20.39 -54.87
N PRO A 38 7.32 -21.37 -55.79
CA PRO A 38 6.23 -21.96 -56.56
C PRO A 38 5.47 -23.06 -55.81
N GLY A 39 4.20 -23.22 -56.20
CA GLY A 39 3.39 -24.36 -55.84
C GLY A 39 3.87 -25.64 -56.52
N THR A 40 3.71 -26.75 -55.80
CA THR A 40 3.65 -28.10 -56.37
C THR A 40 2.44 -28.80 -55.78
N ASP A 41 1.43 -28.97 -56.61
CA ASP A 41 0.37 -29.95 -56.45
C ASP A 41 0.94 -31.37 -56.59
N SER A 42 0.56 -32.27 -55.69
CA SER A 42 0.33 -33.68 -56.02
C SER A 42 -0.47 -34.35 -54.90
N GLY A 43 -1.66 -34.81 -55.25
CA GLY A 43 -2.56 -35.53 -54.35
C GLY A 43 -2.10 -36.95 -54.02
N GLY A 44 -2.77 -37.54 -53.04
CA GLY A 44 -2.54 -38.92 -52.64
C GLY A 44 -3.30 -39.28 -51.37
N THR A 45 -4.56 -39.65 -51.55
CA THR A 45 -5.41 -40.40 -50.61
C THR A 45 -4.67 -41.53 -49.87
N SER A 46 -4.81 -41.60 -48.55
CA SER A 46 -5.04 -42.87 -47.85
C SER A 46 -5.54 -42.64 -46.43
N ASP A 47 -6.67 -43.26 -46.15
CA ASP A 47 -7.21 -43.57 -44.83
C ASP A 47 -6.14 -44.07 -43.86
N ARG A 48 -6.17 -43.56 -42.62
CA ARG A 48 -5.86 -44.37 -41.44
C ARG A 48 -6.54 -43.83 -40.20
N THR A 49 -7.65 -44.48 -39.92
CA THR A 49 -8.41 -44.52 -38.67
C THR A 49 -7.49 -44.91 -37.51
N ALA A 50 -7.39 -44.06 -36.49
CA ALA A 50 -6.86 -44.43 -35.18
C ALA A 50 -8.01 -44.36 -34.16
N VAL A 51 -8.56 -45.53 -33.86
CA VAL A 51 -9.61 -45.75 -32.86
C VAL A 51 -8.96 -45.72 -31.48
N PHE A 52 -9.17 -44.64 -30.72
CA PHE A 52 -8.97 -44.65 -29.27
C PHE A 52 -10.27 -45.11 -28.60
N ARG A 53 -10.21 -46.31 -28.02
CA ARG A 53 -11.29 -46.97 -27.29
C ARG A 53 -11.23 -46.54 -25.83
N VAL A 54 -12.03 -45.55 -25.44
CA VAL A 54 -12.27 -45.20 -24.03
C VAL A 54 -13.46 -46.02 -23.53
N ARG A 55 -13.26 -46.71 -22.41
CA ARG A 55 -14.28 -47.47 -21.67
C ARG A 55 -15.41 -46.53 -21.20
N PRO A 56 -16.69 -46.86 -21.44
CA PRO A 56 -17.77 -46.25 -20.69
C PRO A 56 -17.91 -46.96 -19.33
N GLY A 57 -17.72 -46.19 -18.26
CA GLY A 57 -18.09 -46.60 -16.90
C GLY A 57 -19.61 -46.64 -16.76
N ALA A 58 -20.08 -47.55 -15.90
CA ALA A 58 -21.48 -47.83 -15.64
C ALA A 58 -22.27 -46.59 -15.22
N GLN A 59 -23.36 -46.35 -15.93
CA GLN A 59 -24.36 -45.33 -15.63
C GLN A 59 -25.47 -46.00 -14.82
N GLU A 60 -25.70 -45.52 -13.59
CA GLU A 60 -26.84 -45.90 -12.75
C GLU A 60 -28.17 -45.58 -13.47
N PRO A 61 -29.20 -46.43 -13.33
CA PRO A 61 -30.47 -46.22 -14.01
C PRO A 61 -31.26 -45.06 -13.40
N ALA A 62 -31.67 -44.15 -14.29
CA ALA A 62 -32.59 -43.06 -14.05
C ALA A 62 -33.94 -43.55 -13.51
N GLN A 63 -34.39 -42.95 -12.40
CA GLN A 63 -35.74 -43.07 -11.90
C GLN A 63 -36.72 -42.34 -12.84
N ARG A 64 -37.81 -43.05 -13.14
CA ARG A 64 -38.93 -42.65 -14.00
C ARG A 64 -39.83 -41.67 -13.22
N PRO A 65 -40.18 -40.49 -13.76
CA PRO A 65 -41.20 -39.65 -13.13
C PRO A 65 -42.59 -40.28 -13.32
N GLU A 66 -43.32 -40.41 -12.21
CA GLU A 66 -44.74 -40.76 -12.18
C GLU A 66 -45.58 -39.61 -12.77
N PRO A 67 -46.67 -39.90 -13.49
CA PRO A 67 -47.58 -38.89 -14.00
C PRO A 67 -48.51 -38.36 -12.90
N GLU A 68 -48.44 -37.06 -12.64
CA GLU A 68 -49.34 -36.34 -11.73
C GLU A 68 -50.76 -36.25 -12.33
N GLU A 69 -51.71 -36.72 -11.53
CA GLU A 69 -53.15 -36.79 -11.79
C GLU A 69 -53.82 -35.43 -11.51
N PRO A 70 -54.80 -34.96 -12.32
CA PRO A 70 -55.45 -33.67 -12.09
C PRO A 70 -56.48 -33.75 -10.96
N PRO A 71 -56.53 -32.79 -10.01
CA PRO A 71 -57.54 -32.81 -8.96
C PRO A 71 -58.92 -32.35 -9.47
N SER A 72 -59.89 -33.22 -9.25
CA SER A 72 -61.34 -32.97 -9.32
C SER A 72 -61.79 -32.01 -8.20
N PRO A 73 -62.79 -31.14 -8.43
CA PRO A 73 -63.35 -30.28 -7.39
C PRO A 73 -64.51 -30.99 -6.69
N GLU A 74 -64.53 -31.02 -5.36
CA GLU A 74 -65.80 -30.94 -4.60
C GLU A 74 -65.61 -30.66 -3.09
N ALA A 75 -66.32 -29.62 -2.67
CA ALA A 75 -66.86 -29.26 -1.36
C ALA A 75 -66.47 -30.08 -0.11
N THR A 76 -66.04 -29.39 0.95
CA THR A 76 -66.61 -29.60 2.30
C THR A 76 -66.51 -28.33 3.15
N VAL A 77 -67.65 -27.97 3.70
CA VAL A 77 -67.96 -26.89 4.63
C VAL A 77 -67.37 -27.17 6.01
N ILE A 78 -66.58 -26.24 6.58
CA ILE A 78 -66.33 -26.19 8.03
C ILE A 78 -66.37 -24.74 8.55
N ARG A 79 -67.56 -24.42 9.10
CA ARG A 79 -67.88 -23.70 10.34
C ARG A 79 -66.84 -22.71 10.92
N MET A 80 -67.25 -21.44 10.89
CA MET A 80 -66.64 -20.28 11.54
C MET A 80 -66.47 -20.43 13.07
N ARG A 81 -65.33 -19.99 13.58
CA ARG A 81 -65.12 -19.55 14.97
C ARG A 81 -64.52 -18.14 14.92
N PRO A 82 -65.16 -17.11 15.52
CA PRO A 82 -64.62 -15.76 15.50
C PRO A 82 -63.55 -15.62 16.57
N GLU A 83 -62.29 -15.44 16.15
CA GLU A 83 -61.22 -14.96 17.01
C GLU A 83 -61.25 -13.44 17.13
N ARG A 84 -60.92 -13.01 18.34
CA ARG A 84 -61.01 -11.68 18.91
C ARG A 84 -59.85 -10.83 18.39
N PRO A 85 -60.05 -9.56 17.98
CA PRO A 85 -58.96 -8.71 17.52
C PRO A 85 -58.05 -8.33 18.71
N GLU A 86 -56.77 -8.69 18.60
CA GLU A 86 -55.70 -8.09 19.40
C GLU A 86 -55.42 -6.66 18.94
N PRO A 87 -55.09 -5.74 19.86
CA PRO A 87 -54.86 -4.33 19.55
C PRO A 87 -53.53 -4.10 18.83
N GLU A 88 -53.60 -3.34 17.72
CA GLU A 88 -52.47 -2.79 16.97
C GLU A 88 -51.50 -2.01 17.87
N GLU A 89 -50.24 -2.44 17.85
CA GLU A 89 -49.11 -1.73 18.41
C GLU A 89 -48.74 -0.55 17.47
N PRO A 90 -48.50 0.67 17.99
CA PRO A 90 -48.25 1.84 17.16
C PRO A 90 -46.91 1.74 16.41
N PRO A 91 -46.84 2.16 15.13
CA PRO A 91 -45.61 2.10 14.37
C PRO A 91 -44.55 3.06 14.93
N SER A 92 -43.36 2.50 15.17
CA SER A 92 -42.14 3.24 15.46
C SER A 92 -41.81 4.24 14.34
N PRO A 93 -41.58 5.53 14.65
CA PRO A 93 -41.14 6.51 13.66
C PRO A 93 -39.61 6.54 13.60
N GLU A 94 -39.01 5.96 12.55
CA GLU A 94 -37.73 6.42 11.96
C GLU A 94 -37.33 5.54 10.78
N ALA A 95 -37.97 5.78 9.64
CA ALA A 95 -37.39 5.47 8.33
C ALA A 95 -37.37 6.78 7.54
N THR A 96 -36.21 7.44 7.55
CA THR A 96 -35.94 8.64 6.76
C THR A 96 -35.89 8.27 5.28
N VAL A 97 -37.08 8.19 4.66
CA VAL A 97 -37.24 8.15 3.21
C VAL A 97 -36.88 9.54 2.70
N ILE A 98 -35.73 9.67 2.05
CA ILE A 98 -35.38 10.85 1.25
C ILE A 98 -36.31 10.86 0.04
N ARG A 99 -37.50 11.44 0.22
CA ARG A 99 -38.45 11.71 -0.85
C ARG A 99 -37.91 12.91 -1.62
N MET A 100 -37.44 12.67 -2.85
CA MET A 100 -37.08 13.73 -3.79
C MET A 100 -38.23 14.74 -3.88
N ARG A 101 -37.91 16.02 -3.64
CA ARG A 101 -38.83 17.14 -3.86
C ARG A 101 -39.23 17.14 -5.34
N PRO A 102 -40.52 17.30 -5.67
CA PRO A 102 -40.93 17.61 -7.03
C PRO A 102 -40.39 19.00 -7.42
N ASP A 103 -39.88 19.09 -8.64
CA ASP A 103 -39.35 20.32 -9.21
C ASP A 103 -40.39 21.46 -9.15
N PRO A 104 -39.98 22.69 -8.78
CA PRO A 104 -40.88 23.84 -8.86
C PRO A 104 -41.21 24.15 -10.33
N PRO A 105 -42.46 24.53 -10.64
CA PRO A 105 -42.86 24.88 -12.00
C PRO A 105 -42.11 26.12 -12.50
N ALA A 106 -41.75 26.08 -13.78
CA ALA A 106 -41.02 27.13 -14.48
C ALA A 106 -41.64 28.52 -14.27
N ALA A 107 -40.90 29.39 -13.57
CA ALA A 107 -41.24 30.79 -13.43
C ALA A 107 -41.10 31.49 -14.79
N LYS A 108 -42.21 32.06 -15.24
CA LYS A 108 -42.32 32.85 -16.46
C LYS A 108 -41.35 34.03 -16.43
N ALA A 109 -40.61 34.18 -17.53
CA ALA A 109 -39.74 35.30 -17.82
C ALA A 109 -40.51 36.63 -17.81
N SER A 110 -40.09 37.57 -16.97
CA SER A 110 -40.26 39.00 -17.21
C SER A 110 -39.40 39.81 -16.22
N ALA A 111 -38.21 40.26 -16.65
CA ALA A 111 -37.55 41.42 -16.08
C ALA A 111 -36.46 41.95 -17.01
N LYS A 112 -36.81 43.08 -17.62
CA LYS A 112 -36.02 44.03 -18.40
C LYS A 112 -34.69 44.38 -17.72
N ALA A 113 -33.57 44.05 -18.35
CA ALA A 113 -32.24 44.47 -17.90
C ALA A 113 -32.00 45.97 -18.19
N PRO A 114 -31.45 46.75 -17.25
CA PRO A 114 -31.07 48.14 -17.51
C PRO A 114 -29.76 48.21 -18.32
N ALA A 115 -29.72 49.19 -19.23
CA ALA A 115 -28.61 49.47 -20.12
C ALA A 115 -27.29 49.73 -19.37
N ARG A 116 -26.24 49.05 -19.82
CA ARG A 116 -24.86 49.21 -19.36
C ARG A 116 -24.27 50.49 -20.00
N PRO A 117 -23.74 51.45 -19.22
CA PRO A 117 -23.10 52.63 -19.79
C PRO A 117 -21.80 52.27 -20.51
N ALA A 118 -21.59 52.92 -21.66
CA ALA A 118 -20.45 52.76 -22.54
C ALA A 118 -19.13 53.03 -21.81
N ARG A 119 -18.17 52.12 -21.98
CA ARG A 119 -16.80 52.24 -21.49
C ARG A 119 -16.00 53.07 -22.51
N PRO A 120 -15.28 54.12 -22.10
CA PRO A 120 -14.48 54.93 -23.02
C PRO A 120 -13.30 54.12 -23.55
N GLU A 121 -13.09 54.20 -24.87
CA GLU A 121 -11.94 53.67 -25.59
C GLU A 121 -10.67 54.39 -25.13
N VAL A 122 -9.68 53.61 -24.69
CA VAL A 122 -8.32 54.10 -24.43
C VAL A 122 -7.47 53.73 -25.64
N PRO A 123 -6.80 54.69 -26.29
CA PRO A 123 -6.02 54.44 -27.50
C PRO A 123 -4.71 53.68 -27.18
N LEU A 124 -4.42 52.67 -28.00
CA LEU A 124 -3.14 51.97 -28.04
C LEU A 124 -2.05 52.90 -28.61
N HIS A 125 -1.13 53.34 -27.76
CA HIS A 125 0.27 53.62 -28.12
C HIS A 125 1.07 52.37 -27.73
N GLU A 126 1.80 51.69 -28.62
CA GLU A 126 2.96 52.07 -29.43
C GLU A 126 4.15 51.23 -28.95
N LYS A 127 4.56 50.31 -29.83
CA LYS A 127 5.88 49.70 -29.96
C LYS A 127 6.92 50.07 -28.91
N GLU A 128 7.26 49.09 -28.07
CA GLU A 128 8.59 49.06 -27.43
C GLU A 128 9.29 47.74 -27.75
N THR A 129 10.42 47.91 -28.43
CA THR A 129 11.32 46.90 -28.96
C THR A 129 12.22 46.40 -27.83
N LEU A 130 12.16 45.10 -27.50
CA LEU A 130 13.08 44.48 -26.55
C LEU A 130 14.13 43.61 -27.27
N PRO A 131 15.42 43.68 -26.88
CA PRO A 131 16.52 42.94 -27.51
C PRO A 131 16.59 41.47 -27.04
N PRO A 132 17.27 40.58 -27.79
CA PRO A 132 17.38 39.16 -27.46
C PRO A 132 18.33 38.93 -26.28
N ALA A 133 17.79 38.43 -25.16
CA ALA A 133 18.59 37.93 -24.05
C ALA A 133 19.03 36.48 -24.32
N THR A 134 20.23 36.34 -24.87
CA THR A 134 21.04 35.12 -24.73
C THR A 134 21.54 35.02 -23.29
N ALA A 135 21.12 33.99 -22.56
CA ALA A 135 21.77 33.59 -21.32
C ALA A 135 21.69 32.07 -21.16
N SER A 136 22.77 31.41 -21.58
CA SER A 136 23.08 30.02 -21.29
C SER A 136 23.28 29.84 -19.79
N LEU A 137 22.36 29.17 -19.12
CA LEU A 137 22.58 28.68 -17.77
C LEU A 137 23.48 27.44 -17.83
N ALA A 138 24.72 27.65 -17.39
CA ALA A 138 25.71 26.61 -17.15
C ALA A 138 25.14 25.59 -16.15
N ARG A 139 25.03 24.34 -16.61
CA ARG A 139 24.69 23.17 -15.82
C ARG A 139 25.90 22.82 -14.94
N SER A 140 25.81 23.14 -13.66
CA SER A 140 26.77 22.72 -12.64
C SER A 140 26.69 21.20 -12.46
N GLU A 141 27.73 20.48 -12.89
CA GLU A 141 27.91 19.07 -12.58
C GLU A 141 28.13 18.87 -11.07
N PRO A 142 27.42 17.93 -10.41
CA PRO A 142 27.73 17.55 -9.05
C PRO A 142 29.05 16.75 -9.02
N ARG A 143 30.07 17.34 -8.38
CA ARG A 143 31.30 16.67 -7.98
C ARG A 143 30.97 15.35 -7.26
N SER A 144 31.44 14.25 -7.82
CA SER A 144 31.45 12.93 -7.19
C SER A 144 32.22 13.00 -5.86
N PRO A 145 31.67 12.52 -4.73
CA PRO A 145 32.44 12.36 -3.52
C PRO A 145 33.48 11.25 -3.72
N VAL A 146 34.73 11.61 -3.45
CA VAL A 146 35.89 10.73 -3.35
C VAL A 146 35.55 9.56 -2.43
N SER A 147 35.67 8.35 -2.98
CA SER A 147 35.53 7.08 -2.28
C SER A 147 36.54 7.01 -1.14
N ALA A 148 36.07 7.22 0.09
CA ALA A 148 36.86 7.02 1.29
C ALA A 148 37.09 5.51 1.47
N ALA A 149 38.36 5.14 1.47
CA ALA A 149 38.84 3.78 1.64
C ALA A 149 38.21 3.10 2.87
N ARG A 150 37.59 1.96 2.61
CA ARG A 150 37.07 1.01 3.59
C ARG A 150 38.24 0.47 4.44
N PRO A 151 38.24 0.63 5.78
CA PRO A 151 39.23 -0.04 6.61
C PRO A 151 38.93 -1.54 6.64
N GLU A 152 39.96 -2.33 6.36
CA GLU A 152 39.96 -3.78 6.44
C GLU A 152 39.62 -4.27 7.86
N PRO A 153 38.79 -5.32 8.02
CA PRO A 153 38.62 -5.98 9.30
C PRO A 153 39.89 -6.78 9.63
N ARG A 154 40.68 -6.26 10.58
CA ARG A 154 41.80 -6.99 11.19
C ARG A 154 41.26 -8.24 11.90
N VAL A 155 41.59 -9.38 11.32
CA VAL A 155 41.45 -10.72 11.90
C VAL A 155 42.29 -10.79 13.19
N PRO A 156 41.75 -11.23 14.33
CA PRO A 156 42.57 -11.51 15.49
C PRO A 156 43.43 -12.76 15.25
N VAL A 157 44.75 -12.52 15.24
CA VAL A 157 45.80 -13.54 15.20
C VAL A 157 45.64 -14.49 16.37
N LYS A 158 45.47 -15.79 16.06
CA LYS A 158 45.65 -16.90 16.98
C LYS A 158 47.11 -16.90 17.47
N ALA A 159 47.33 -16.37 18.67
CA ALA A 159 48.57 -16.61 19.39
C ALA A 159 48.50 -18.01 20.01
N ALA A 160 49.23 -18.94 19.39
CA ALA A 160 49.61 -20.20 19.98
C ALA A 160 50.61 -19.93 21.12
N ALA A 161 50.21 -20.21 22.35
CA ALA A 161 51.12 -20.33 23.48
C ALA A 161 51.03 -21.75 24.04
N THR A 162 51.95 -22.58 23.57
CA THR A 162 52.41 -23.81 24.23
C THR A 162 52.88 -23.48 25.66
N GLY A 163 52.12 -23.95 26.65
CA GLY A 163 52.49 -23.94 28.06
C GLY A 163 52.08 -25.24 28.72
N ARG A 164 53.02 -26.19 28.75
CA ARG A 164 52.94 -27.48 29.44
C ARG A 164 53.31 -27.27 30.92
N ALA A 165 52.77 -28.14 31.80
CA ALA A 165 53.05 -28.25 33.24
C ALA A 165 52.23 -27.26 34.10
N MET A 166 51.58 -27.60 35.22
CA MET A 166 51.78 -28.65 36.21
C MET A 166 50.44 -29.00 36.87
N ALA A 167 50.25 -30.26 37.22
CA ALA A 167 49.15 -30.71 38.08
C ALA A 167 49.26 -30.08 39.48
N PRO A 168 48.17 -29.54 40.08
CA PRO A 168 48.16 -29.24 41.50
C PRO A 168 48.02 -30.56 42.26
N ARG A 169 49.14 -30.94 42.88
CA ARG A 169 49.25 -32.03 43.83
C ARG A 169 48.32 -31.76 45.02
N ALA A 170 47.36 -32.66 45.21
CA ALA A 170 46.54 -32.76 46.40
C ALA A 170 47.43 -32.67 47.64
N SER A 171 47.23 -31.60 48.41
CA SER A 171 47.92 -31.35 49.67
C SER A 171 46.85 -31.02 50.72
N GLY A 172 46.73 -31.90 51.70
CA GLY A 172 46.31 -31.54 53.04
C GLY A 172 44.81 -31.35 53.26
N ALA A 173 44.19 -32.40 53.79
CA ALA A 173 43.21 -32.24 54.85
C ALA A 173 43.87 -31.41 55.98
N GLY A 174 43.66 -30.09 55.95
CA GLY A 174 44.16 -29.14 56.93
C GLY A 174 42.97 -28.58 57.69
N ALA A 175 42.99 -28.82 58.99
CA ALA A 175 42.04 -28.31 59.97
C ALA A 175 41.64 -26.85 59.69
N SER A 176 40.38 -26.55 59.96
CA SER A 176 39.84 -25.19 60.08
C SER A 176 40.63 -24.40 61.14
N ALA A 177 41.78 -23.85 60.75
CA ALA A 177 42.50 -22.86 61.52
C ALA A 177 41.62 -21.61 61.54
N GLY A 178 40.91 -21.42 62.65
CA GLY A 178 40.13 -20.21 62.89
C GLY A 178 41.03 -19.00 62.66
N LEU A 179 40.62 -18.14 61.74
CA LEU A 179 41.26 -16.86 61.47
C LEU A 179 41.62 -16.19 62.81
N SER A 180 42.89 -15.83 62.98
CA SER A 180 43.39 -15.07 64.12
C SER A 180 42.46 -13.89 64.39
N ALA A 181 42.15 -13.62 65.67
CA ALA A 181 41.24 -12.54 66.06
C ALA A 181 41.68 -11.17 65.48
N ALA A 182 42.97 -10.98 65.23
CA ALA A 182 43.53 -9.81 64.56
C ALA A 182 43.12 -9.70 63.07
N GLU A 183 43.15 -10.81 62.32
CA GLU A 183 42.70 -10.87 60.93
C GLU A 183 41.19 -10.60 60.81
N LYS A 184 40.39 -11.13 61.75
CA LYS A 184 38.94 -10.91 61.78
C LYS A 184 38.58 -9.46 62.08
N ALA A 185 39.37 -8.79 62.94
CA ALA A 185 39.20 -7.36 63.23
C ALA A 185 39.59 -6.47 62.04
N ARG A 186 40.66 -6.83 61.30
CA ARG A 186 41.10 -6.08 60.12
C ARG A 186 40.07 -6.17 58.98
N ARG A 187 39.58 -7.39 58.68
CA ARG A 187 38.50 -7.59 57.70
C ARG A 187 37.20 -6.87 58.09
N ARG A 188 36.89 -6.74 59.39
CA ARG A 188 35.72 -5.95 59.84
C ARG A 188 35.87 -4.45 59.58
N ARG A 189 37.08 -3.90 59.63
CA ARG A 189 37.34 -2.48 59.31
C ARG A 189 37.27 -2.24 57.80
N GLU A 190 37.94 -3.08 57.01
CA GLU A 190 37.95 -2.96 55.54
C GLU A 190 36.55 -3.22 54.92
N ALA A 191 35.78 -4.16 55.47
CA ALA A 191 34.42 -4.41 55.03
C ALA A 191 33.40 -3.38 55.55
N GLY A 192 33.73 -2.62 56.60
CA GLY A 192 32.86 -1.57 57.14
C GLY A 192 32.75 -0.34 56.24
N GLU A 193 33.73 -0.12 55.36
CA GLU A 193 33.78 1.03 54.45
C GLU A 193 32.89 0.86 53.20
N THR A 194 32.40 -0.35 52.92
CA THR A 194 31.55 -0.61 51.75
C THR A 194 30.21 -1.22 52.17
N LEU A 195 29.12 -0.79 51.52
CA LEU A 195 27.78 -1.36 51.74
C LEU A 195 27.77 -2.88 51.53
N GLY A 196 28.54 -3.38 50.55
CA GLY A 196 28.69 -4.82 50.28
C GLY A 196 29.42 -5.57 51.40
N GLY A 197 30.43 -4.96 52.02
CA GLY A 197 31.19 -5.58 53.10
C GLY A 197 30.39 -5.69 54.41
N GLN A 198 29.57 -4.69 54.73
CA GLN A 198 28.64 -4.76 55.87
C GLN A 198 27.60 -5.87 55.70
N LEU A 199 27.04 -6.03 54.49
CA LEU A 199 26.12 -7.12 54.13
C LEU A 199 26.78 -8.51 54.23
N ALA A 200 28.03 -8.63 53.77
CA ALA A 200 28.78 -9.89 53.85
C ALA A 200 29.07 -10.30 55.31
N LEU A 201 29.42 -9.34 56.17
CA LEU A 201 29.61 -9.59 57.61
C LEU A 201 28.30 -9.99 58.27
N TRP A 202 27.22 -9.27 58.01
CA TRP A 202 25.88 -9.60 58.51
C TRP A 202 25.42 -10.99 58.07
N TRP A 203 25.65 -11.35 56.80
CA TRP A 203 25.37 -12.70 56.29
C TRP A 203 26.20 -13.77 56.99
N SER A 204 27.49 -13.48 57.24
CA SER A 204 28.40 -14.44 57.87
C SER A 204 28.04 -14.74 59.34
N ASP A 205 27.61 -13.71 60.08
CA ASP A 205 27.25 -13.78 61.50
C ASP A 205 25.83 -14.35 61.73
N MET A 206 25.07 -14.61 60.66
CA MET A 206 23.74 -15.20 60.74
C MET A 206 23.79 -16.71 61.03
N SER A 207 22.90 -17.18 61.91
CA SER A 207 22.77 -18.60 62.26
C SER A 207 22.42 -19.44 61.02
N PRO A 208 22.77 -20.74 60.98
CA PRO A 208 22.46 -21.60 59.84
C PRO A 208 20.97 -21.67 59.52
N GLN A 209 20.10 -21.56 60.54
CA GLN A 209 18.65 -21.46 60.36
C GLN A 209 18.23 -20.12 59.74
N GLY A 210 18.85 -19.00 60.15
CA GLY A 210 18.61 -17.68 59.57
C GLY A 210 19.01 -17.62 58.09
N LYS A 211 20.14 -18.22 57.72
CA LYS A 211 20.60 -18.31 56.32
C LYS A 211 19.60 -19.06 55.44
N ALA A 212 19.03 -20.15 55.94
CA ALA A 212 18.00 -20.91 55.21
C ALA A 212 16.73 -20.08 55.00
N LEU A 213 16.27 -19.34 56.03
CA LEU A 213 15.08 -18.50 55.95
C LEU A 213 15.26 -17.36 54.94
N VAL A 214 16.37 -16.62 55.02
CA VAL A 214 16.65 -15.51 54.10
C VAL A 214 16.88 -16.01 52.68
N GLY A 215 17.53 -17.17 52.51
CA GLY A 215 17.65 -17.84 51.22
C GLY A 215 16.29 -18.12 50.59
N LEU A 216 15.35 -18.67 51.36
CA LEU A 216 13.99 -18.98 50.88
C LEU A 216 13.19 -17.72 50.52
N LEU A 217 13.30 -16.65 51.31
CA LEU A 217 12.68 -15.35 51.01
C LEU A 217 13.27 -14.72 49.74
N SER A 218 14.59 -14.76 49.58
CA SER A 218 15.25 -14.22 48.38
C SER A 218 14.88 -15.00 47.12
N ALA A 219 14.81 -16.33 47.21
CA ALA A 219 14.35 -17.18 46.11
C ALA A 219 12.89 -16.87 45.74
N GLY A 220 12.02 -16.72 46.74
CA GLY A 220 10.62 -16.31 46.54
C GLY A 220 10.50 -14.94 45.89
N PHE A 221 11.33 -13.97 46.30
CA PHE A 221 11.36 -12.63 45.70
C PHE A 221 11.81 -12.67 44.23
N VAL A 222 12.87 -13.42 43.93
CA VAL A 222 13.37 -13.55 42.55
C VAL A 222 12.33 -14.23 41.66
N VAL A 223 11.74 -15.35 42.10
CA VAL A 223 10.67 -16.04 41.37
C VAL A 223 9.44 -15.14 41.21
N GLY A 224 9.04 -14.41 42.26
CA GLY A 224 7.94 -13.46 42.21
C GLY A 224 8.19 -12.29 41.26
N MET A 225 9.42 -11.77 41.21
CA MET A 225 9.82 -10.73 40.26
C MET A 225 9.82 -11.23 38.82
N PHE A 226 10.31 -12.45 38.55
CA PHE A 226 10.23 -13.06 37.22
C PHE A 226 8.78 -13.34 36.80
N ALA A 227 7.93 -13.80 37.72
CA ALA A 227 6.51 -13.98 37.46
C ALA A 227 5.81 -12.64 37.18
N ALA A 228 6.11 -11.59 37.95
CA ALA A 228 5.58 -10.25 37.72
C ALA A 228 6.05 -9.67 36.38
N LEU A 229 7.33 -9.82 36.04
CA LEU A 229 7.87 -9.44 34.74
C LEU A 229 7.20 -10.24 33.62
N PHE A 230 7.00 -11.54 33.78
CA PHE A 230 6.30 -12.35 32.78
C PHE A 230 4.82 -11.95 32.62
N ILE A 231 4.17 -11.48 33.68
CA ILE A 231 2.79 -10.96 33.62
C ILE A 231 2.74 -9.58 32.96
N VAL A 232 3.69 -8.69 33.26
CA VAL A 232 3.76 -7.33 32.70
C VAL A 232 4.20 -7.34 31.23
N PHE A 233 5.14 -8.22 30.89
CA PHE A 233 5.65 -8.41 29.52
C PHE A 233 4.98 -9.57 28.80
N ARG A 234 3.90 -10.14 29.36
CA ARG A 234 3.07 -11.06 28.58
C ARG A 234 2.60 -10.25 27.39
N PRO A 235 2.97 -10.60 26.15
CA PRO A 235 2.39 -9.95 25.00
C PRO A 235 0.89 -10.11 25.22
N LYS A 236 0.19 -8.98 25.34
CA LYS A 236 -1.25 -9.00 25.22
C LYS A 236 -1.47 -9.54 23.81
N ILE A 237 -1.60 -10.85 23.70
CA ILE A 237 -2.33 -11.48 22.64
C ILE A 237 -3.73 -10.98 22.92
N GLU A 238 -4.00 -9.75 22.46
CA GLU A 238 -5.35 -9.29 22.27
C GLU A 238 -5.88 -10.25 21.22
N GLN A 239 -6.34 -11.41 21.68
CA GLN A 239 -7.52 -12.03 21.12
C GLN A 239 -8.62 -10.99 21.34
N SER A 240 -8.56 -9.90 20.58
CA SER A 240 -9.74 -9.12 20.28
C SER A 240 -10.74 -10.20 19.89
N PHE A 241 -11.84 -10.30 20.63
CA PHE A 241 -13.01 -11.05 20.20
C PHE A 241 -13.46 -10.38 18.91
N LYS A 242 -12.78 -10.70 17.81
CA LYS A 242 -13.19 -10.36 16.45
C LYS A 242 -14.45 -11.16 16.25
N GLY A 243 -15.50 -10.47 15.81
CA GLY A 243 -16.86 -10.99 15.74
C GLY A 243 -16.98 -12.16 14.76
N ASP A 244 -17.95 -12.12 13.86
CA ASP A 244 -17.95 -13.07 12.76
C ASP A 244 -16.94 -12.62 11.69
N GLU A 245 -16.33 -13.59 11.01
CA GLU A 245 -15.41 -13.31 9.91
C GLU A 245 -16.16 -12.51 8.82
N PRO A 246 -15.62 -11.37 8.35
CA PRO A 246 -16.29 -10.57 7.34
C PRO A 246 -16.29 -11.31 6.00
N GLU A 247 -17.49 -11.56 5.49
CA GLU A 247 -17.71 -12.15 4.17
C GLU A 247 -18.03 -11.12 3.09
N VAL A 248 -18.44 -9.90 3.47
CA VAL A 248 -18.89 -8.86 2.54
C VAL A 248 -17.83 -7.79 2.38
N LEU A 249 -17.47 -7.47 1.13
CA LEU A 249 -16.56 -6.37 0.81
C LEU A 249 -17.35 -5.18 0.23
N GLY A 250 -17.10 -3.98 0.76
CA GLY A 250 -17.75 -2.76 0.32
C GLY A 250 -16.81 -1.55 0.32
N VAL A 251 -17.40 -0.35 0.39
CA VAL A 251 -16.66 0.92 0.38
C VAL A 251 -15.86 1.14 1.68
N ALA A 252 -16.38 0.62 2.79
CA ALA A 252 -15.69 0.66 4.08
C ALA A 252 -14.42 -0.20 4.04
N THR A 253 -13.32 0.32 4.61
CA THR A 253 -12.06 -0.40 4.66
C THR A 253 -12.08 -1.48 5.73
N LEU A 254 -11.97 -2.74 5.32
CA LEU A 254 -11.76 -3.89 6.20
C LEU A 254 -10.31 -3.90 6.67
N ARG A 255 -10.08 -3.47 7.92
CA ARG A 255 -8.73 -3.38 8.52
C ARG A 255 -8.17 -4.73 8.95
N ASP A 256 -9.03 -5.72 9.08
CA ASP A 256 -8.62 -7.09 9.41
C ASP A 256 -7.72 -7.67 8.31
N SER A 257 -6.93 -8.65 8.73
CA SER A 257 -6.02 -9.38 7.88
C SER A 257 -6.42 -10.83 7.71
N PHE A 258 -6.24 -11.34 6.50
CA PHE A 258 -6.68 -12.66 6.06
C PHE A 258 -5.52 -13.39 5.39
N GLY A 259 -5.47 -14.71 5.54
CA GLY A 259 -4.44 -15.57 4.93
C GLY A 259 -3.85 -16.54 5.94
N LEU A 260 -2.55 -16.84 5.85
CA LEU A 260 -1.85 -17.77 6.73
C LEU A 260 -0.57 -17.14 7.29
N GLY A 261 -0.31 -17.29 8.59
CA GLY A 261 0.96 -16.90 9.22
C GLY A 261 0.83 -15.91 10.37
N GLU A 262 1.95 -15.32 10.78
CA GLU A 262 2.01 -14.44 11.95
C GLU A 262 1.26 -13.11 11.74
N GLY A 263 0.43 -12.75 12.72
CA GLY A 263 -0.32 -11.50 12.71
C GLY A 263 -1.51 -11.46 11.75
N VAL A 264 -1.90 -12.60 11.18
CA VAL A 264 -3.17 -12.76 10.47
C VAL A 264 -4.31 -12.83 11.48
N ASP A 265 -5.41 -12.13 11.20
CA ASP A 265 -6.57 -12.09 12.09
C ASP A 265 -7.56 -13.23 11.82
N TRP A 266 -7.71 -13.58 10.54
CA TRP A 266 -8.59 -14.64 10.05
C TRP A 266 -7.77 -15.66 9.24
N ASP A 267 -7.53 -16.82 9.85
CA ASP A 267 -6.72 -17.88 9.25
C ASP A 267 -7.46 -18.57 8.10
N ALA A 268 -6.88 -18.49 6.90
CA ALA A 268 -7.37 -19.05 5.66
C ALA A 268 -6.15 -19.55 4.85
N ALA A 269 -5.78 -20.82 5.05
CA ALA A 269 -4.59 -21.40 4.44
C ALA A 269 -4.62 -21.42 2.91
N ASP A 270 -5.76 -21.83 2.35
CA ASP A 270 -5.99 -22.08 0.91
C ASP A 270 -6.46 -20.80 0.21
N MET A 271 -7.69 -20.38 0.50
CA MET A 271 -8.31 -19.23 -0.16
C MET A 271 -9.17 -18.40 0.79
N LYS A 272 -9.26 -17.10 0.51
CA LYS A 272 -10.23 -16.19 1.14
C LYS A 272 -11.13 -15.59 0.08
N SER A 273 -12.44 -15.66 0.31
CA SER A 273 -13.43 -15.05 -0.57
C SER A 273 -14.25 -13.95 0.09
N PHE A 274 -14.65 -12.98 -0.71
CA PHE A 274 -15.57 -11.90 -0.32
C PHE A 274 -16.69 -11.77 -1.35
N ASN A 275 -17.89 -11.57 -0.84
CA ASN A 275 -19.08 -11.28 -1.61
C ASN A 275 -19.28 -9.75 -1.69
N PHE A 276 -19.77 -9.26 -2.82
CA PHE A 276 -20.22 -7.89 -2.96
C PHE A 276 -21.29 -7.80 -4.04
N ASP A 277 -22.23 -6.90 -3.88
CA ASP A 277 -23.23 -6.59 -4.88
C ASP A 277 -23.15 -5.10 -5.25
N PHE A 278 -23.64 -4.77 -6.43
CA PHE A 278 -23.83 -3.39 -6.82
C PHE A 278 -25.07 -3.24 -7.68
N VAL A 279 -25.80 -2.16 -7.41
CA VAL A 279 -26.95 -1.74 -8.18
C VAL A 279 -26.59 -0.43 -8.86
N SER A 280 -26.26 -0.52 -10.15
CA SER A 280 -25.95 0.64 -10.98
C SER A 280 -26.86 0.64 -12.22
N PRO A 281 -27.42 1.80 -12.63
CA PRO A 281 -28.21 1.87 -13.87
C PRO A 281 -27.36 1.53 -15.11
N THR A 282 -26.06 1.82 -15.06
CA THR A 282 -25.12 1.59 -16.15
C THR A 282 -24.10 0.51 -15.79
N ARG A 283 -23.26 0.13 -16.76
CA ARG A 283 -22.08 -0.70 -16.51
C ARG A 283 -21.18 -0.05 -15.46
N ALA A 284 -20.44 -0.83 -14.69
CA ALA A 284 -19.54 -0.30 -13.68
C ALA A 284 -18.16 -0.93 -13.82
N VAL A 285 -17.14 -0.17 -13.41
CA VAL A 285 -15.79 -0.68 -13.14
C VAL A 285 -15.66 -0.75 -11.62
N ALA A 286 -15.11 -1.84 -11.10
CA ALA A 286 -14.81 -1.93 -9.67
C ALA A 286 -13.29 -1.89 -9.45
N VAL A 287 -12.87 -1.20 -8.41
CA VAL A 287 -11.45 -1.09 -8.03
C VAL A 287 -11.31 -1.66 -6.62
N ILE A 288 -10.59 -2.77 -6.51
CA ILE A 288 -10.19 -3.33 -5.23
C ILE A 288 -8.88 -2.66 -4.83
N ARG A 289 -8.81 -2.17 -3.59
CA ARG A 289 -7.56 -1.70 -3.01
C ARG A 289 -7.27 -2.50 -1.75
N TYR A 290 -6.03 -2.93 -1.59
CA TYR A 290 -5.61 -3.81 -0.51
C TYR A 290 -4.11 -3.67 -0.27
N HIS A 291 -3.63 -4.14 0.88
CA HIS A 291 -2.23 -4.38 1.15
C HIS A 291 -1.99 -5.89 1.18
N ALA A 292 -0.78 -6.31 0.86
CA ALA A 292 -0.42 -7.72 0.87
C ALA A 292 1.03 -7.92 1.31
N SER A 293 1.35 -9.04 1.94
CA SER A 293 2.68 -9.42 2.41
C SER A 293 2.84 -10.92 2.55
N GLY A 294 4.09 -11.40 2.57
CA GLY A 294 4.43 -12.82 2.62
C GLY A 294 4.31 -13.50 1.26
N ILE A 295 4.02 -12.77 0.17
CA ILE A 295 3.60 -13.38 -1.09
C ILE A 295 4.79 -13.51 -2.03
N ALA A 296 5.08 -14.74 -2.44
CA ALA A 296 6.01 -15.04 -3.50
C ALA A 296 5.41 -14.77 -4.89
N LYS A 297 6.27 -14.75 -5.91
CA LYS A 297 5.82 -14.57 -7.30
C LYS A 297 4.88 -15.71 -7.71
N ASP A 298 3.74 -15.32 -8.31
CA ASP A 298 2.72 -16.23 -8.84
C ASP A 298 2.18 -17.21 -7.77
N GLU A 299 2.05 -16.75 -6.52
CA GLU A 299 1.54 -17.56 -5.40
C GLU A 299 0.04 -17.34 -5.15
N VAL A 300 -0.39 -16.08 -4.99
CA VAL A 300 -1.80 -15.76 -4.70
C VAL A 300 -2.46 -15.21 -5.95
N SER A 301 -3.42 -15.95 -6.49
CA SER A 301 -4.21 -15.53 -7.64
C SER A 301 -5.47 -14.78 -7.19
N ILE A 302 -5.92 -13.83 -7.99
CA ILE A 302 -7.15 -13.07 -7.75
C ILE A 302 -8.15 -13.46 -8.84
N SER A 303 -9.31 -13.96 -8.43
CA SER A 303 -10.41 -14.24 -9.35
C SER A 303 -11.68 -13.54 -8.93
N VAL A 304 -12.51 -13.18 -9.92
CA VAL A 304 -13.83 -12.60 -9.72
C VAL A 304 -14.83 -13.40 -10.53
N ASN A 305 -15.84 -13.95 -9.87
CA ASN A 305 -16.84 -14.82 -10.50
C ASN A 305 -16.20 -15.96 -11.30
N ALA A 306 -15.14 -16.58 -10.75
CA ALA A 306 -14.32 -17.61 -11.38
C ALA A 306 -13.49 -17.18 -12.62
N VAL A 307 -13.47 -15.88 -12.96
CA VAL A 307 -12.57 -15.32 -13.98
C VAL A 307 -11.29 -14.85 -13.30
N ASN A 308 -10.14 -15.37 -13.72
CA ASN A 308 -8.85 -14.92 -13.20
C ASN A 308 -8.55 -13.49 -13.69
N VAL A 309 -8.30 -12.58 -12.74
CA VAL A 309 -8.02 -11.17 -12.99
C VAL A 309 -6.51 -10.90 -13.01
N GLY A 310 -5.76 -11.66 -12.24
CA GLY A 310 -4.30 -11.55 -12.15
C GLY A 310 -3.74 -12.19 -10.88
N TRP A 311 -2.52 -11.79 -10.56
CA TRP A 311 -1.78 -12.28 -9.39
C TRP A 311 -1.51 -11.13 -8.43
N VAL A 312 -1.51 -11.42 -7.13
CA VAL A 312 -1.04 -10.48 -6.13
C VAL A 312 0.46 -10.23 -6.36
N PRO A 313 0.91 -8.97 -6.43
CA PRO A 313 2.33 -8.69 -6.64
C PRO A 313 3.20 -9.29 -5.53
N PRO A 314 4.40 -9.78 -5.85
CA PRO A 314 5.31 -10.33 -4.85
C PRO A 314 5.83 -9.24 -3.91
N ASP A 315 6.28 -9.68 -2.73
CA ASP A 315 6.88 -8.83 -1.73
C ASP A 315 8.11 -8.06 -2.26
N THR A 316 8.23 -6.81 -1.83
CA THR A 316 9.36 -5.90 -2.03
C THR A 316 9.91 -5.41 -0.68
N VAL A 317 10.86 -4.48 -0.66
CA VAL A 317 11.41 -3.94 0.60
C VAL A 317 10.37 -3.12 1.39
N ASN A 318 9.39 -2.50 0.70
CA ASN A 318 8.39 -1.61 1.29
C ASN A 318 6.97 -2.20 1.26
N THR A 319 6.85 -3.52 1.36
CA THR A 319 5.60 -4.26 1.19
C THR A 319 4.48 -3.79 2.13
N ALA A 320 4.79 -3.59 3.41
CA ALA A 320 3.78 -3.26 4.42
C ALA A 320 3.08 -1.91 4.19
N GLU A 321 3.73 -0.97 3.50
CA GLU A 321 3.20 0.38 3.25
C GLU A 321 2.58 0.52 1.85
N ARG A 322 2.71 -0.51 1.00
CA ARG A 322 2.29 -0.46 -0.41
C ARG A 322 0.82 -0.82 -0.53
N GLU A 323 -0.01 0.16 -0.86
CA GLU A 323 -1.36 -0.09 -1.32
C GLU A 323 -1.33 -0.58 -2.77
N VAL A 324 -1.90 -1.77 -3.01
CA VAL A 324 -2.09 -2.35 -4.33
C VAL A 324 -3.51 -2.03 -4.80
N GLN A 325 -3.64 -1.69 -6.09
CA GLN A 325 -4.93 -1.45 -6.73
C GLN A 325 -5.14 -2.46 -7.86
N GLN A 326 -6.25 -3.18 -7.83
CA GLN A 326 -6.67 -4.12 -8.87
C GLN A 326 -7.98 -3.63 -9.48
N ILE A 327 -7.98 -3.45 -10.80
CA ILE A 327 -9.21 -3.10 -11.53
C ILE A 327 -9.93 -4.37 -11.97
N LEU A 328 -11.25 -4.33 -11.83
CA LEU A 328 -12.21 -5.32 -12.32
C LEU A 328 -12.98 -4.70 -13.49
N THR A 329 -12.85 -5.29 -14.67
CA THR A 329 -13.52 -4.80 -15.88
C THR A 329 -15.02 -5.09 -15.84
N PRO A 330 -15.85 -4.32 -16.58
CA PRO A 330 -17.29 -4.54 -16.60
C PRO A 330 -17.70 -5.94 -17.06
N SER A 331 -16.90 -6.59 -17.92
CA SER A 331 -17.13 -7.94 -18.42
C SER A 331 -17.05 -9.04 -17.35
N MET A 332 -16.36 -8.78 -16.23
CA MET A 332 -16.21 -9.73 -15.11
C MET A 332 -17.31 -9.57 -14.06
N LEU A 333 -18.09 -8.49 -14.13
CA LEU A 333 -19.02 -8.06 -13.09
C LEU A 333 -20.47 -8.37 -13.48
N LYS A 334 -21.21 -8.96 -12.55
CA LYS A 334 -22.64 -9.23 -12.69
C LYS A 334 -23.43 -8.12 -11.98
N ARG A 335 -24.19 -7.36 -12.75
CA ARG A 335 -25.00 -6.25 -12.24
C ARG A 335 -26.26 -6.78 -11.56
N GLY A 336 -26.55 -6.33 -10.34
CA GLY A 336 -27.74 -6.74 -9.58
C GLY A 336 -27.67 -8.18 -9.05
N GLU A 337 -26.50 -8.82 -9.15
CA GLU A 337 -26.23 -10.13 -8.58
C GLU A 337 -25.06 -10.04 -7.59
N ILE A 338 -24.95 -11.04 -6.72
CA ILE A 338 -23.81 -11.17 -5.81
C ILE A 338 -22.59 -11.59 -6.61
N ASN A 339 -21.57 -10.75 -6.62
CA ASN A 339 -20.24 -11.02 -7.17
C ASN A 339 -19.36 -11.60 -6.07
N LYS A 340 -18.48 -12.54 -6.44
CA LYS A 340 -17.53 -13.17 -5.51
C LYS A 340 -16.10 -12.91 -5.95
N ILE A 341 -15.31 -12.26 -5.09
CA ILE A 341 -13.86 -12.09 -5.22
C ILE A 341 -13.20 -13.21 -4.42
N VAL A 342 -12.19 -13.86 -4.99
CA VAL A 342 -11.41 -14.91 -4.33
C VAL A 342 -9.93 -14.59 -4.46
N PHE A 343 -9.24 -14.60 -3.32
CA PHE A 343 -7.78 -14.67 -3.23
C PHE A 343 -7.43 -16.12 -2.94
N ASP A 344 -6.78 -16.77 -3.90
CA ASP A 344 -6.51 -18.21 -3.90
C ASP A 344 -5.00 -18.46 -3.93
N ASN A 345 -4.47 -19.06 -2.85
CA ASN A 345 -3.07 -19.42 -2.78
C ASN A 345 -2.84 -20.78 -3.45
N VAL A 346 -2.32 -20.75 -4.67
CA VAL A 346 -2.16 -21.96 -5.50
C VAL A 346 -1.12 -22.95 -4.97
N ARG A 347 -0.36 -22.58 -3.92
CA ARG A 347 0.64 -23.44 -3.28
C ARG A 347 0.12 -24.11 -2.01
N ASN A 348 -0.99 -23.63 -1.45
CA ASN A 348 -1.55 -24.11 -0.20
C ASN A 348 -2.98 -24.63 -0.44
N PRO A 349 -3.32 -25.88 -0.03
CA PRO A 349 -2.46 -27.00 0.34
C PRO A 349 -1.79 -27.67 -0.89
N PRO A 350 -0.70 -28.45 -0.72
CA PRO A 350 -0.13 -28.99 0.53
C PRO A 350 0.92 -28.11 1.21
N GLY A 351 1.26 -26.94 0.64
CA GLY A 351 2.15 -25.98 1.27
C GLY A 351 1.60 -25.41 2.58
N GLN A 352 2.46 -24.67 3.28
CA GLN A 352 2.12 -23.84 4.42
C GLN A 352 2.84 -22.48 4.29
N ASP A 353 2.95 -21.99 3.07
CA ASP A 353 3.60 -20.71 2.78
C ASP A 353 2.74 -19.59 3.39
N SER A 354 3.37 -18.71 4.17
CA SER A 354 2.65 -17.63 4.83
C SER A 354 2.24 -16.57 3.81
N TRP A 355 0.97 -16.18 3.79
CA TRP A 355 0.48 -15.10 2.94
C TRP A 355 -0.53 -14.26 3.69
N ARG A 356 -0.58 -12.96 3.42
CA ARG A 356 -1.46 -12.05 4.15
C ARG A 356 -1.97 -10.95 3.23
N ILE A 357 -3.26 -10.69 3.31
CA ILE A 357 -3.93 -9.53 2.71
C ILE A 357 -4.69 -8.75 3.79
N TRP A 358 -4.71 -7.42 3.72
CA TRP A 358 -5.41 -6.57 4.70
C TRP A 358 -5.78 -5.19 4.13
N ASN A 359 -6.49 -4.39 4.92
CA ASN A 359 -6.97 -3.05 4.52
C ASN A 359 -7.74 -3.09 3.19
N LEU A 360 -8.61 -4.09 3.01
CA LEU A 360 -9.37 -4.27 1.78
C LEU A 360 -10.48 -3.23 1.68
N ARG A 361 -10.62 -2.62 0.51
CA ARG A 361 -11.76 -1.75 0.16
C ARG A 361 -12.13 -1.92 -1.29
N LEU A 362 -13.43 -1.86 -1.58
CA LEU A 362 -13.99 -1.95 -2.92
C LEU A 362 -14.68 -0.64 -3.29
N GLU A 363 -14.26 -0.06 -4.40
CA GLU A 363 -14.84 1.15 -4.97
C GLU A 363 -15.53 0.79 -6.29
N VAL A 364 -16.86 0.94 -6.36
CA VAL A 364 -17.63 0.71 -7.59
C VAL A 364 -17.88 2.04 -8.29
N ILE A 365 -17.41 2.17 -9.52
CA ILE A 365 -17.45 3.41 -10.31
C ILE A 365 -18.38 3.18 -11.51
N PRO A 366 -19.55 3.82 -11.56
CA PRO A 366 -20.45 3.70 -12.69
C PRO A 366 -19.81 4.32 -13.93
N VAL A 367 -19.79 3.57 -15.02
CA VAL A 367 -19.34 4.03 -16.34
C VAL A 367 -20.57 4.57 -17.07
N PRO A 368 -20.50 5.75 -17.70
CA PRO A 368 -21.61 6.26 -18.47
C PRO A 368 -21.95 5.32 -19.64
N ASN A 369 -23.24 5.15 -19.94
CA ASN A 369 -23.69 4.29 -21.05
C ASN A 369 -23.55 5.01 -22.39
N LEU A 370 -22.31 5.24 -22.79
CA LEU A 370 -21.93 5.90 -24.05
C LEU A 370 -21.40 4.86 -25.05
N SER A 371 -21.43 5.24 -26.33
CA SER A 371 -20.77 4.46 -27.38
C SER A 371 -19.25 4.38 -27.16
N PRO A 372 -18.55 3.37 -27.71
CA PRO A 372 -17.09 3.27 -27.60
C PRO A 372 -16.35 4.52 -28.08
N GLU A 373 -16.84 5.17 -29.14
CA GLU A 373 -16.25 6.40 -29.70
C GLU A 373 -16.41 7.59 -28.73
N GLU A 374 -17.58 7.75 -28.11
CA GLU A 374 -17.82 8.80 -27.12
C GLU A 374 -17.03 8.56 -25.82
N LEU A 375 -16.86 7.30 -25.39
CA LEU A 375 -16.00 6.94 -24.26
C LEU A 375 -14.54 7.31 -24.56
N LEU A 376 -14.06 7.02 -25.77
CA LEU A 376 -12.73 7.40 -26.23
C LEU A 376 -12.54 8.92 -26.23
N GLU A 377 -13.52 9.67 -26.74
CA GLU A 377 -13.49 11.14 -26.75
C GLU A 377 -13.50 11.74 -25.33
N SER A 378 -14.33 11.18 -24.44
CA SER A 378 -14.36 11.55 -23.03
C SER A 378 -13.00 11.31 -22.35
N ALA A 379 -12.38 10.15 -22.59
CA ALA A 379 -11.05 9.83 -22.09
C ALA A 379 -9.98 10.77 -22.64
N ARG A 380 -10.01 11.12 -23.93
CA ARG A 380 -9.10 12.11 -24.55
C ARG A 380 -9.25 13.49 -23.92
N THR A 381 -10.48 13.91 -23.65
CA THR A 381 -10.78 15.18 -22.98
C THR A 381 -10.22 15.20 -21.55
N ALA A 382 -10.40 14.11 -20.80
CA ALA A 382 -9.82 13.97 -19.46
C ALA A 382 -8.28 13.97 -19.50
N ALA A 383 -7.66 13.21 -20.40
CA ALA A 383 -6.20 13.19 -20.56
C ALA A 383 -5.62 14.55 -20.97
N THR A 384 -6.30 15.31 -21.82
CA THR A 384 -5.88 16.66 -22.24
C THR A 384 -5.93 17.64 -21.07
N ARG A 385 -6.99 17.60 -20.26
CA ARG A 385 -7.08 18.37 -19.02
C ARG A 385 -5.98 17.99 -18.04
N ALA A 386 -5.75 16.68 -17.87
CA ALA A 386 -4.70 16.16 -17.01
C ALA A 386 -3.31 16.69 -17.39
N ARG A 387 -2.98 16.64 -18.68
CA ARG A 387 -1.73 17.20 -19.22
C ARG A 387 -1.59 18.69 -18.93
N THR A 388 -2.67 19.46 -19.12
CA THR A 388 -2.68 20.90 -18.82
C THR A 388 -2.37 21.19 -17.35
N TYR A 389 -2.95 20.40 -16.42
CA TYR A 389 -2.65 20.51 -15.00
C TYR A 389 -1.20 20.08 -14.69
N TYR A 390 -0.71 19.02 -15.33
CA TYR A 390 0.65 18.53 -15.16
C TYR A 390 1.70 19.55 -15.61
N ASP A 391 1.48 20.21 -16.75
CA ASP A 391 2.34 21.29 -17.25
C ASP A 391 2.37 22.49 -16.29
N ARG A 392 1.27 22.72 -15.55
CA ARG A 392 1.13 23.78 -14.56
C ARG A 392 1.39 23.33 -13.12
N ARG A 393 1.99 22.15 -12.90
CA ARG A 393 2.19 21.59 -11.55
C ARG A 393 3.02 22.47 -10.61
N ALA A 394 3.88 23.33 -11.16
CA ALA A 394 4.67 24.29 -10.39
C ALA A 394 3.90 25.56 -9.97
N VAL A 395 2.75 25.84 -10.58
CA VAL A 395 1.96 27.07 -10.34
C VAL A 395 1.07 26.93 -9.10
N GLY A 396 0.44 25.77 -8.93
CA GLY A 396 -0.48 25.49 -7.82
C GLY A 396 -0.14 24.14 -7.18
N PRO A 397 -0.08 24.05 -5.83
CA PRO A 397 0.26 22.81 -5.16
C PRO A 397 -0.72 21.66 -5.45
N GLU A 398 -1.98 21.98 -5.75
CA GLU A 398 -3.07 21.06 -6.10
C GLU A 398 -3.01 20.52 -7.54
N ASN A 399 -2.32 21.21 -8.45
CA ASN A 399 -2.34 20.89 -9.87
C ASN A 399 -1.81 19.48 -10.17
N LEU A 400 -0.84 19.01 -9.38
CA LEU A 400 -0.30 17.65 -9.54
C LEU A 400 -1.35 16.58 -9.19
N LEU A 401 -2.14 16.79 -8.13
CA LEU A 401 -3.22 15.87 -7.76
C LEU A 401 -4.35 15.92 -8.81
N LEU A 402 -4.72 17.12 -9.27
CA LEU A 402 -5.74 17.27 -10.31
C LEU A 402 -5.33 16.59 -11.62
N ALA A 403 -4.05 16.65 -11.98
CA ALA A 403 -3.52 15.90 -13.13
C ALA A 403 -3.72 14.40 -12.92
N TRP A 404 -3.35 13.87 -11.75
CA TRP A 404 -3.54 12.47 -11.41
C TRP A 404 -5.01 12.05 -11.46
N GLU A 405 -5.93 12.83 -10.87
CA GLU A 405 -7.37 12.53 -10.87
C GLU A 405 -7.96 12.50 -12.28
N ASN A 406 -7.57 13.44 -13.15
CA ASN A 406 -8.05 13.47 -14.53
C ASN A 406 -7.46 12.31 -15.36
N TYR A 407 -6.18 11.95 -15.18
CA TYR A 407 -5.63 10.76 -15.83
C TYR A 407 -6.27 9.47 -15.31
N ARG A 408 -6.59 9.40 -14.01
CA ARG A 408 -7.30 8.25 -13.40
C ARG A 408 -8.69 8.12 -14.00
N SER A 409 -9.42 9.22 -14.16
CA SER A 409 -10.73 9.25 -14.83
C SER A 409 -10.63 8.81 -16.29
N ALA A 410 -9.61 9.25 -17.02
CA ALA A 410 -9.34 8.78 -18.39
C ALA A 410 -9.10 7.27 -18.42
N TRP A 411 -8.26 6.75 -17.52
CA TRP A 411 -7.95 5.32 -17.42
C TRP A 411 -9.20 4.48 -17.14
N ILE A 412 -10.01 4.85 -16.13
CA ILE A 412 -11.25 4.12 -15.79
C ILE A 412 -12.22 4.11 -16.99
N THR A 413 -12.33 5.23 -17.71
CA THR A 413 -13.15 5.32 -18.91
C THR A 413 -12.64 4.38 -20.02
N LEU A 414 -11.33 4.32 -20.24
CA LEU A 414 -10.71 3.40 -21.21
C LEU A 414 -10.78 1.94 -20.76
N GLU A 415 -10.87 1.67 -19.46
CA GLU A 415 -11.05 0.30 -18.95
C GLU A 415 -12.41 -0.29 -19.30
N ALA A 416 -13.40 0.55 -19.56
CA ALA A 416 -14.72 0.12 -20.01
C ALA A 416 -14.77 -0.27 -21.50
N LEU A 417 -13.72 0.02 -22.27
CA LEU A 417 -13.60 -0.42 -23.66
C LEU A 417 -13.06 -1.84 -23.72
N ASP A 418 -13.61 -2.65 -24.63
CA ASP A 418 -13.13 -4.01 -24.90
C ASP A 418 -11.76 -3.96 -25.59
N ASP A 419 -11.63 -3.15 -26.65
CA ASP A 419 -10.37 -2.91 -27.36
C ASP A 419 -9.62 -1.71 -26.75
N LYS A 420 -8.37 -1.93 -26.33
CA LYS A 420 -7.55 -0.90 -25.69
C LYS A 420 -6.83 -0.07 -26.76
N PRO A 421 -7.13 1.24 -26.89
CA PRO A 421 -6.44 2.12 -27.84
C PRO A 421 -5.03 2.47 -27.36
N ASP A 422 -4.16 2.98 -28.24
CA ASP A 422 -2.79 3.41 -27.88
C ASP A 422 -2.74 4.40 -26.70
N LEU A 423 -3.75 5.29 -26.61
CA LEU A 423 -3.93 6.24 -25.51
C LEU A 423 -3.93 5.56 -24.13
N TYR A 424 -4.35 4.29 -24.04
CA TYR A 424 -4.34 3.52 -22.80
C TYR A 424 -2.93 3.38 -22.23
N GLY A 425 -1.95 3.07 -23.09
CA GLY A 425 -0.54 2.95 -22.69
C GLY A 425 0.02 4.28 -22.18
N ASP A 426 -0.26 5.37 -22.88
CA ASP A 426 0.17 6.72 -22.51
C ASP A 426 -0.41 7.17 -21.16
N VAL A 427 -1.72 6.96 -20.96
CA VAL A 427 -2.39 7.31 -19.70
C VAL A 427 -1.82 6.49 -18.54
N ARG A 428 -1.58 5.19 -18.74
CA ARG A 428 -0.96 4.31 -17.73
C ARG A 428 0.45 4.76 -17.36
N HIS A 429 1.26 5.14 -18.35
CA HIS A 429 2.61 5.64 -18.13
C HIS A 429 2.59 6.94 -17.31
N MET A 430 1.78 7.92 -17.72
CA MET A 430 1.65 9.20 -17.02
C MET A 430 1.11 9.02 -15.59
N LEU A 431 0.15 8.12 -15.38
CA LEU A 431 -0.34 7.79 -14.04
C LEU A 431 0.77 7.26 -13.12
N ALA A 432 1.62 6.36 -13.62
CA ALA A 432 2.73 5.83 -12.86
C ALA A 432 3.74 6.94 -12.50
N GLU A 433 4.11 7.78 -13.46
CA GLU A 433 5.04 8.90 -13.26
C GLU A 433 4.50 9.90 -12.22
N ILE A 434 3.26 10.36 -12.39
CA ILE A 434 2.64 11.34 -11.49
C ILE A 434 2.46 10.77 -10.08
N SER A 435 2.14 9.49 -9.95
CA SER A 435 2.01 8.85 -8.63
C SER A 435 3.32 8.89 -7.85
N VAL A 436 4.46 8.62 -8.51
CA VAL A 436 5.79 8.73 -7.90
C VAL A 436 6.10 10.17 -7.49
N GLU A 437 5.75 11.16 -8.32
CA GLU A 437 5.94 12.58 -8.01
C GLU A 437 5.08 13.04 -6.82
N LEU A 438 3.82 12.58 -6.73
CA LEU A 438 2.92 12.83 -5.61
C LEU A 438 3.44 12.23 -4.31
N ASP A 439 3.89 10.97 -4.34
CA ASP A 439 4.47 10.30 -3.18
C ASP A 439 5.74 11.01 -2.69
N ARG A 440 6.61 11.43 -3.62
CA ARG A 440 7.80 12.21 -3.29
C ARG A 440 7.43 13.54 -2.61
N LYS A 441 6.45 14.26 -3.14
CA LYS A 441 5.98 15.54 -2.56
C LYS A 441 5.37 15.33 -1.18
N CYS A 442 4.55 14.30 -1.01
CA CYS A 442 3.98 13.89 0.27
C CYS A 442 5.08 13.61 1.30
N GLY A 443 6.07 12.79 0.94
CA GLY A 443 7.21 12.46 1.80
C GLY A 443 8.04 13.70 2.20
N GLN A 444 8.28 14.62 1.26
CA GLN A 444 8.99 15.87 1.53
C GLN A 444 8.26 16.73 2.59
N LEU A 445 6.96 16.96 2.40
CA LEU A 445 6.17 17.77 3.33
C LEU A 445 6.06 17.10 4.72
N LEU A 446 5.91 15.77 4.78
CA LEU A 446 5.87 15.05 6.06
C LEU A 446 7.21 15.11 6.80
N LEU A 447 8.34 15.04 6.08
CA LEU A 447 9.66 15.22 6.68
C LEU A 447 9.86 16.65 7.20
N ASP A 448 9.37 17.66 6.46
CA ASP A 448 9.39 19.05 6.90
C ASP A 448 8.55 19.27 8.15
N PHE A 449 7.36 18.65 8.21
CA PHE A 449 6.52 18.64 9.41
C PHE A 449 7.27 18.02 10.60
N GLN A 450 7.79 16.80 10.45
CA GLN A 450 8.54 16.11 11.50
C GLN A 450 9.75 16.91 11.99
N ARG A 451 10.46 17.56 11.08
CA ARG A 451 11.58 18.46 11.40
C ARG A 451 11.14 19.64 12.27
N ASN A 452 10.03 20.31 11.93
CA ASN A 452 9.52 21.42 12.72
C ASN A 452 9.03 20.98 14.12
N ILE A 453 8.43 19.78 14.23
CA ILE A 453 8.09 19.17 15.53
C ILE A 453 9.35 18.91 16.36
N GLN A 454 10.42 18.36 15.77
CA GLN A 454 11.69 18.13 16.47
C GLN A 454 12.32 19.44 16.99
N PHE A 455 12.21 20.53 16.24
CA PHE A 455 12.67 21.86 16.66
C PHE A 455 11.68 22.61 17.58
N LYS A 456 10.56 21.97 17.95
CA LYS A 456 9.49 22.55 18.78
C LYS A 456 8.87 23.83 18.20
N ASP A 457 8.91 23.99 16.87
CA ASP A 457 8.31 25.12 16.17
C ASP A 457 6.89 24.75 15.68
N MET A 458 5.93 24.78 16.60
CA MET A 458 4.55 24.34 16.34
C MET A 458 3.84 25.22 15.30
N THR A 459 4.18 26.50 15.22
CA THR A 459 3.60 27.42 14.23
C THR A 459 4.04 27.03 12.82
N LYS A 460 5.33 26.73 12.60
CA LYS A 460 5.78 26.23 11.29
C LYS A 460 5.23 24.85 10.99
N ALA A 461 5.11 23.97 11.99
CA ALA A 461 4.49 22.66 11.80
C ALA A 461 3.04 22.77 11.30
N ALA A 462 2.25 23.68 11.89
CA ALA A 462 0.87 23.95 11.44
C ALA A 462 0.82 24.47 10.00
N LEU A 463 1.71 25.41 9.62
CA LEU A 463 1.79 25.91 8.24
C LEU A 463 2.12 24.81 7.23
N VAL A 464 2.99 23.85 7.59
CA VAL A 464 3.30 22.71 6.74
C VAL A 464 2.08 21.78 6.60
N LEU A 465 1.30 21.57 7.66
CA LEU A 465 0.04 20.79 7.57
C LEU A 465 -0.98 21.49 6.67
N GLU A 466 -1.09 22.81 6.71
CA GLU A 466 -1.91 23.60 5.80
C GLU A 466 -1.46 23.41 4.34
N GLU A 467 -0.15 23.43 4.10
CA GLU A 467 0.42 23.16 2.77
C GLU A 467 0.12 21.73 2.29
N ILE A 468 0.19 20.73 3.17
CA ILE A 468 -0.22 19.35 2.85
C ILE A 468 -1.70 19.32 2.47
N ASN A 469 -2.58 19.95 3.25
CA ASN A 469 -4.01 19.98 2.96
C ASN A 469 -4.33 20.73 1.65
N ARG A 470 -3.55 21.75 1.30
CA ARG A 470 -3.69 22.46 0.03
C ARG A 470 -3.20 21.63 -1.16
N ALA A 471 -2.09 20.89 -1.00
CA ALA A 471 -1.57 20.00 -2.03
C ALA A 471 -2.43 18.73 -2.20
N PHE A 472 -3.03 18.24 -1.11
CA PHE A 472 -3.80 17.01 -1.01
C PHE A 472 -5.17 17.27 -0.34
N PRO A 473 -6.09 17.98 -1.02
CA PRO A 473 -7.39 18.36 -0.46
C PRO A 473 -8.37 17.20 -0.25
N THR A 474 -8.16 16.06 -0.91
CA THR A 474 -9.09 14.92 -0.92
C THR A 474 -8.45 13.65 -0.39
N THR A 475 -9.29 12.70 0.03
CA THR A 475 -8.89 11.34 0.45
C THR A 475 -8.40 10.45 -0.70
N SER A 476 -8.35 10.99 -1.93
CA SER A 476 -7.79 10.33 -3.11
C SER A 476 -6.34 9.89 -2.90
N HIS A 477 -5.57 10.65 -2.10
CA HIS A 477 -4.18 10.37 -1.77
C HIS A 477 -3.99 10.20 -0.25
N ARG A 478 -3.12 9.27 0.17
CA ARG A 478 -2.88 8.92 1.59
C ARG A 478 -2.45 10.09 2.46
N CYS A 479 -1.74 11.07 1.89
CA CYS A 479 -1.21 12.21 2.63
C CYS A 479 -2.32 13.04 3.31
N HIS A 480 -3.53 13.07 2.75
CA HIS A 480 -4.66 13.78 3.34
C HIS A 480 -5.07 13.20 4.70
N ASN A 481 -5.21 11.87 4.79
CA ASN A 481 -5.58 11.25 6.06
C ASN A 481 -4.42 11.33 7.07
N LEU A 482 -3.17 11.22 6.59
CA LEU A 482 -1.98 11.37 7.43
C LEU A 482 -1.87 12.78 8.03
N SER A 483 -2.16 13.84 7.26
CA SER A 483 -2.12 15.20 7.81
C SER A 483 -3.18 15.39 8.90
N LEU A 484 -4.39 14.86 8.71
CA LEU A 484 -5.44 14.89 9.74
C LEU A 484 -5.05 14.11 11.00
N GLU A 485 -4.46 12.93 10.85
CA GLU A 485 -3.95 12.15 11.98
C GLU A 485 -2.86 12.93 12.73
N LYS A 486 -1.91 13.55 12.02
CA LYS A 486 -0.85 14.34 12.64
C LYS A 486 -1.36 15.62 13.28
N ALA A 487 -2.33 16.30 12.67
CA ALA A 487 -3.00 17.44 13.30
C ALA A 487 -3.62 17.04 14.64
N ASN A 488 -4.40 15.95 14.66
CA ASN A 488 -5.01 15.42 15.88
C ASN A 488 -3.98 14.96 16.92
N GLN A 489 -2.90 14.30 16.49
CA GLN A 489 -1.84 13.79 17.38
C GLN A 489 -1.11 14.91 18.14
N TYR A 490 -0.93 16.06 17.50
CA TYR A 490 -0.18 17.19 18.06
C TYR A 490 -1.07 18.37 18.48
N GLU A 491 -2.40 18.19 18.43
CA GLU A 491 -3.41 19.20 18.76
C GLU A 491 -3.23 20.52 17.97
N LEU A 492 -2.98 20.40 16.65
CA LEU A 492 -2.73 21.51 15.72
C LEU A 492 -3.94 21.89 14.86
#